data_AF-A0A938F0A2-F1
#
_entry.id   AF-A0A938F0A2-F1
#
_cell.length_a   1.000
_cell.length_b   1.000
_cell.length_c   1.000
_cell.angle_alpha   90.00
_cell.angle_beta   90.00
_cell.angle_gamma   90.00
#
_symmetry.space_group_name_H-M   'P 1'
#
loop_
_entity.id
_entity.type
_entity.pdbx_description
1 polymer ?
#
loop_
_entity_poly.entity_id
_entity_poly.type
_entity_poly.pdbx_seq_one_letter_code
_entity_poly.pdbx_strand_id
1 'polypeptide(L)'
;QLREKIGIMFGNPETTPGGKALKYYASVRLDIRRIDNIKEGTEIIGSRTRVRVVKNKVAPPFKSAEFDIMYGKGISREGSIIDVGADLGIIVKSGSWYSYENERIGQGRENTKVFLMQNPDILIKIEKDIRAKLNLKPLPLSDSESLKLKKEESSQAVNNISKEINTKINSKRNSRDNKRKEENKKITNVAEEIELSDFKDLDL
;
A
#
# COMPACT_ATOMS: atom_id res chain seq x y z
N GLN A 1 8.50 16.29 -31.12
CA GLN A 1 8.28 15.90 -32.53
C GLN A 1 9.60 15.49 -33.16
N LEU A 2 9.58 14.56 -34.10
CA LEU A 2 10.76 14.16 -34.88
C LEU A 2 10.73 14.86 -36.25
N ARG A 3 11.91 15.09 -36.81
CA ARG A 3 12.14 15.63 -38.15
C ARG A 3 13.17 14.77 -38.85
N GLU A 4 13.08 14.70 -40.16
CA GLU A 4 14.15 14.11 -40.97
C GLU A 4 15.18 15.19 -41.29
N LYS A 5 16.46 14.84 -41.19
CA LYS A 5 17.53 15.73 -41.62
C LYS A 5 17.95 15.37 -43.04
N ILE A 6 17.69 16.29 -43.97
CA ILE A 6 18.05 16.16 -45.39
C ILE A 6 19.58 16.10 -45.53
N GLY A 7 20.08 15.22 -46.40
CA GLY A 7 21.50 15.10 -46.75
C GLY A 7 22.32 14.11 -45.90
N ILE A 8 21.67 13.23 -45.13
CA ILE A 8 22.34 12.13 -44.42
C ILE A 8 22.28 10.86 -45.28
N MET A 9 23.43 10.34 -45.71
CA MET A 9 23.53 9.09 -46.47
C MET A 9 23.71 7.83 -45.58
N PHE A 10 24.13 8.00 -44.32
CA PHE A 10 24.36 6.89 -43.38
C PHE A 10 23.92 7.24 -41.95
N GLY A 11 23.31 6.28 -41.25
CA GLY A 11 22.87 6.40 -39.86
C GLY A 11 21.37 6.72 -39.70
N ASN A 12 20.94 7.02 -38.47
CA ASN A 12 19.54 7.37 -38.20
C ASN A 12 19.23 8.82 -38.67
N PRO A 13 18.31 9.03 -39.64
CA PRO A 13 17.97 10.36 -40.14
C PRO A 13 17.11 11.20 -39.18
N GLU A 14 16.61 10.60 -38.10
CA GLU A 14 15.71 11.25 -37.14
C GLU A 14 16.46 12.29 -36.26
N THR A 15 15.98 13.54 -36.27
CA THR A 15 16.45 14.62 -35.39
C THR A 15 15.30 15.28 -34.62
N THR A 16 15.59 15.77 -33.42
CA THR A 16 14.66 16.59 -32.64
C THR A 16 14.81 18.07 -33.02
N PRO A 17 13.72 18.86 -33.05
CA PRO A 17 13.79 20.31 -33.23
C PRO A 17 14.44 20.99 -32.01
N GLY A 18 14.82 22.27 -32.14
CA GLY A 18 15.42 23.05 -31.04
C GLY A 18 16.94 22.93 -30.92
N GLY A 19 17.62 22.53 -32.00
CA GLY A 19 19.08 22.45 -32.06
C GLY A 19 19.67 21.35 -31.18
N LYS A 20 20.93 21.51 -30.77
CA LYS A 20 21.68 20.50 -30.01
C LYS A 20 21.68 20.73 -28.48
N ALA A 21 21.33 21.92 -28.02
CA ALA A 21 21.44 22.28 -26.59
C ALA A 21 20.67 21.31 -25.68
N LEU A 22 19.39 21.04 -26.00
CA LEU A 22 18.55 20.14 -25.22
C LEU A 22 19.15 18.73 -25.09
N LYS A 23 19.87 18.24 -26.12
CA LYS A 23 20.55 16.94 -26.06
C LYS A 23 21.59 16.89 -24.94
N TYR A 24 22.30 17.97 -24.67
CA TYR A 24 23.37 18.02 -23.68
C TYR A 24 22.86 18.37 -22.28
N TYR A 25 21.94 19.32 -22.19
CA TYR A 25 21.39 19.79 -20.92
C TYR A 25 20.42 18.80 -20.28
N ALA A 26 19.60 18.08 -21.05
CA ALA A 26 18.65 17.12 -20.48
C ALA A 26 19.33 16.04 -19.63
N SER A 27 18.84 15.84 -18.41
CA SER A 27 19.31 14.77 -17.50
C SER A 27 18.80 13.40 -17.94
N VAL A 28 17.57 13.34 -18.43
CA VAL A 28 16.94 12.13 -18.96
C VAL A 28 16.32 12.43 -20.32
N ARG A 29 16.48 11.50 -21.28
CA ARG A 29 15.79 11.54 -22.57
C ARG A 29 15.10 10.20 -22.82
N LEU A 30 13.82 10.29 -23.16
CA LEU A 30 12.95 9.16 -23.45
C LEU A 30 12.61 9.21 -24.94
N ASP A 31 12.74 8.08 -25.62
CA ASP A 31 12.22 7.85 -26.97
C ASP A 31 10.96 6.99 -26.84
N ILE A 32 9.82 7.54 -27.25
CA ILE A 32 8.50 6.92 -27.14
C ILE A 32 8.02 6.51 -28.52
N ARG A 33 7.73 5.22 -28.70
CA ARG A 33 7.21 4.66 -29.95
C ARG A 33 6.02 3.77 -29.68
N ARG A 34 4.97 3.93 -30.48
CA ARG A 34 3.84 3.00 -30.51
C ARG A 34 4.29 1.72 -31.21
N ILE A 35 4.04 0.57 -30.58
CA ILE A 35 4.33 -0.76 -31.17
C ILE A 35 3.05 -1.30 -31.80
N ASP A 36 2.04 -1.53 -30.97
CA ASP A 36 0.83 -2.23 -31.37
C ASP A 36 -0.43 -1.45 -30.99
N ASN A 37 -1.53 -1.78 -31.65
CA ASN A 37 -2.85 -1.26 -31.31
C ASN A 37 -3.61 -2.32 -30.51
N ILE A 38 -4.18 -1.91 -29.38
CA ILE A 38 -5.00 -2.78 -28.53
C ILE A 38 -6.42 -2.72 -29.08
N LYS A 39 -6.94 -3.89 -29.46
CA LYS A 39 -8.28 -4.07 -30.02
C LYS A 39 -9.14 -4.87 -29.07
N GLU A 40 -10.40 -4.50 -28.95
CA GLU A 40 -11.44 -5.32 -28.32
C GLU A 40 -12.51 -5.58 -29.38
N GLY A 41 -12.59 -6.83 -29.85
CA GLY A 41 -13.37 -7.18 -31.03
C GLY A 41 -12.91 -6.41 -32.27
N THR A 42 -13.73 -5.46 -32.72
CA THR A 42 -13.50 -4.68 -33.95
C THR A 42 -12.96 -3.26 -33.66
N GLU A 43 -13.07 -2.78 -32.42
CA GLU A 43 -12.73 -1.40 -32.06
C GLU A 43 -11.29 -1.30 -31.50
N ILE A 44 -10.62 -0.17 -31.79
CA ILE A 44 -9.28 0.12 -31.26
C ILE A 44 -9.43 0.96 -30.00
N ILE A 45 -9.19 0.35 -28.85
CA ILE A 45 -9.40 0.99 -27.53
C ILE A 45 -8.12 1.63 -27.01
N GLY A 46 -6.96 1.20 -27.49
CA GLY A 46 -5.70 1.76 -27.03
C GLY A 46 -4.50 1.42 -27.90
N SER A 47 -3.34 1.74 -27.38
CA SER A 47 -2.05 1.50 -28.02
C SER A 47 -1.02 1.01 -27.02
N ARG A 48 -0.32 -0.07 -27.38
CA ARG A 48 0.84 -0.56 -26.65
C ARG A 48 2.05 0.27 -27.07
N THR A 49 2.68 0.88 -26.08
CA THR A 49 3.74 1.87 -26.31
C THR A 49 5.01 1.41 -25.60
N ARG A 50 6.15 1.53 -26.31
CA ARG A 50 7.47 1.28 -25.75
C ARG A 50 8.21 2.59 -25.60
N VAL A 51 8.76 2.79 -24.42
CA VAL A 51 9.62 3.92 -24.08
C VAL A 51 11.02 3.40 -23.83
N ARG A 52 11.99 3.89 -24.61
CA ARG A 52 13.42 3.60 -24.42
C ARG A 52 14.12 4.80 -23.80
N VAL A 53 14.89 4.57 -22.75
CA VAL A 53 15.72 5.59 -22.12
C VAL A 53 16.99 5.79 -22.97
N VAL A 54 17.00 6.78 -23.85
CA VAL A 54 18.14 7.07 -24.74
C VAL A 54 19.29 7.78 -24.02
N LYS A 55 18.97 8.60 -23.01
CA LYS A 55 19.96 9.27 -22.16
C LYS A 55 19.51 9.21 -20.72
N ASN A 56 20.41 8.87 -19.82
CA ASN A 56 20.18 8.95 -18.38
C ASN A 56 21.48 9.37 -17.68
N LYS A 57 21.44 10.44 -16.89
CA LYS A 57 22.57 10.90 -16.05
C LYS A 57 22.53 10.38 -14.62
N VAL A 58 21.42 9.77 -14.18
CA VAL A 58 21.19 9.38 -12.77
C VAL A 58 21.28 7.87 -12.56
N ALA A 59 20.93 7.08 -13.58
CA ALA A 59 20.97 5.62 -13.53
C ALA A 59 21.43 5.04 -14.89
N PRO A 60 21.62 3.71 -15.01
CA PRO A 60 22.03 3.08 -16.26
C PRO A 60 21.09 3.44 -17.44
N PRO A 61 21.61 3.89 -18.59
CA PRO A 61 20.81 4.21 -19.77
C PRO A 61 20.38 2.94 -20.55
N PHE A 62 19.60 3.13 -21.61
CA PHE A 62 19.16 2.11 -22.59
C PHE A 62 18.17 1.06 -22.13
N LYS A 63 17.60 1.20 -20.93
CA LYS A 63 16.45 0.39 -20.50
C LYS A 63 15.20 0.76 -21.31
N SER A 64 14.38 -0.24 -21.60
CA SER A 64 13.06 -0.09 -22.21
C SER A 64 11.96 -0.44 -21.21
N ALA A 65 10.85 0.29 -21.28
CA ALA A 65 9.62 -0.04 -20.58
C ALA A 65 8.49 -0.13 -21.62
N GLU A 66 7.60 -1.10 -21.44
CA GLU A 66 6.40 -1.26 -22.25
C GLU A 66 5.19 -1.05 -21.36
N PHE A 67 4.21 -0.30 -21.85
CA PHE A 67 2.95 -0.10 -21.15
C PHE A 67 1.84 0.20 -22.15
N ASP A 68 0.61 -0.02 -21.67
CA ASP A 68 -0.59 0.20 -22.45
C ASP A 68 -1.14 1.61 -22.19
N ILE A 69 -1.46 2.33 -23.27
CA ILE A 69 -2.14 3.61 -23.25
C ILE A 69 -3.56 3.39 -23.78
N MET A 70 -4.55 3.49 -22.88
CA MET A 70 -5.97 3.39 -23.22
C MET A 70 -6.51 4.78 -23.59
N TYR A 71 -7.25 4.90 -24.67
CA TYR A 71 -7.85 6.18 -25.06
C TYR A 71 -8.88 6.63 -24.01
N GLY A 72 -8.87 7.92 -23.65
CA GLY A 72 -9.74 8.50 -22.61
C GLY A 72 -9.35 8.21 -21.16
N LYS A 73 -8.60 7.14 -20.87
CA LYS A 73 -8.15 6.79 -19.50
C LYS A 73 -6.66 7.05 -19.25
N GLY A 74 -5.84 7.10 -20.31
CA GLY A 74 -4.39 7.32 -20.20
C GLY A 74 -3.62 6.02 -19.97
N ILE A 75 -2.50 6.11 -19.24
CA ILE A 75 -1.62 4.96 -18.97
C ILE A 75 -2.30 4.02 -17.97
N SER A 76 -2.45 2.74 -18.32
CA SER A 76 -2.99 1.75 -17.38
C SER A 76 -1.91 1.28 -16.41
N ARG A 77 -2.01 1.71 -15.16
CA ARG A 77 -1.13 1.29 -14.07
C ARG A 77 -1.32 -0.19 -13.75
N GLU A 78 -2.57 -0.64 -13.75
CA GLU A 78 -2.99 -2.01 -13.41
C GLU A 78 -2.42 -3.00 -14.42
N GLY A 79 -2.54 -2.71 -15.72
CA GLY A 79 -1.97 -3.56 -16.78
C GLY A 79 -0.45 -3.67 -16.66
N SER A 80 0.22 -2.56 -16.36
CA SER A 80 1.68 -2.54 -16.18
C SER A 80 2.12 -3.34 -14.96
N ILE A 81 1.36 -3.29 -13.87
CA ILE A 81 1.63 -4.07 -12.65
C ILE A 81 1.45 -5.57 -12.91
N ILE A 82 0.43 -5.96 -13.69
CA ILE A 82 0.21 -7.37 -14.05
C ILE A 82 1.41 -7.91 -14.84
N ASP A 83 1.88 -7.16 -15.84
CA ASP A 83 3.02 -7.58 -16.66
C ASP A 83 4.30 -7.73 -15.85
N VAL A 84 4.65 -6.69 -15.09
CA VAL A 84 5.86 -6.73 -14.26
C VAL A 84 5.74 -7.80 -13.17
N GLY A 85 4.56 -7.96 -12.59
CA GLY A 85 4.28 -8.99 -11.58
C GLY A 85 4.38 -10.42 -12.14
N ALA A 86 3.94 -10.63 -13.38
CA ALA A 86 4.08 -11.91 -14.08
C ALA A 86 5.54 -12.19 -14.46
N ASP A 87 6.26 -11.20 -14.99
CA ASP A 87 7.67 -11.31 -15.35
C ASP A 87 8.57 -11.61 -14.14
N LEU A 88 8.24 -11.01 -12.99
CA LEU A 88 8.94 -11.25 -11.72
C LEU A 88 8.45 -12.51 -11.00
N GLY A 89 7.41 -13.20 -11.49
CA GLY A 89 6.85 -14.40 -10.86
C GLY A 89 6.15 -14.16 -9.52
N ILE A 90 5.72 -12.93 -9.24
CA ILE A 90 4.88 -12.60 -8.07
C ILE A 90 3.43 -12.99 -8.36
N ILE A 91 2.99 -12.74 -9.60
CA ILE A 91 1.72 -13.23 -10.12
C ILE A 91 2.02 -14.49 -10.93
N VAL A 92 1.42 -15.61 -10.52
CA VAL A 92 1.61 -16.90 -11.17
C VAL A 92 0.59 -17.05 -12.28
N LYS A 93 1.06 -17.29 -13.51
CA LYS A 93 0.21 -17.55 -14.67
C LYS A 93 0.07 -19.05 -14.91
N SER A 94 -1.11 -19.59 -14.61
CA SER A 94 -1.48 -20.99 -14.86
C SER A 94 -2.33 -21.08 -16.12
N GLY A 95 -1.67 -21.13 -17.28
CA GLY A 95 -2.33 -21.08 -18.59
C GLY A 95 -2.97 -19.72 -18.85
N SER A 96 -4.31 -19.65 -18.81
CA SER A 96 -5.07 -18.40 -18.94
C SER A 96 -5.41 -17.76 -17.58
N TRP A 97 -5.16 -18.45 -16.47
CA TRP A 97 -5.49 -17.96 -15.13
C TRP A 97 -4.32 -17.22 -14.49
N TYR A 98 -4.63 -16.10 -13.81
CA TYR A 98 -3.69 -15.35 -12.98
C TYR A 98 -4.01 -15.60 -11.51
N SER A 99 -2.98 -15.95 -10.75
CA SER A 99 -3.06 -16.17 -9.31
C SER A 99 -2.06 -15.31 -8.56
N TYR A 100 -2.45 -14.85 -7.37
CA TYR A 100 -1.58 -14.12 -6.44
C TYR A 100 -1.75 -14.71 -5.04
N GLU A 101 -0.63 -15.01 -4.36
CA GLU A 101 -0.63 -15.62 -3.02
C GLU A 101 -1.51 -16.89 -2.87
N ASN A 102 -1.64 -17.68 -3.95
CA ASN A 102 -2.51 -18.86 -4.10
C ASN A 102 -4.01 -18.57 -4.25
N GLU A 103 -4.43 -17.32 -4.27
CA GLU A 103 -5.78 -16.91 -4.65
C GLU A 103 -5.87 -16.70 -6.17
N ARG A 104 -6.99 -17.11 -6.78
CA ARG A 104 -7.23 -16.91 -8.22
C ARG A 104 -7.86 -15.55 -8.42
N ILE A 105 -7.14 -14.66 -9.11
CA ILE A 105 -7.59 -13.28 -9.37
C ILE A 105 -8.58 -13.25 -10.53
N GLY A 106 -8.23 -13.93 -11.63
CA GLY A 106 -9.03 -13.84 -12.84
C GLY A 106 -8.47 -14.65 -14.01
N GLN A 107 -9.32 -14.82 -15.03
CA GLN A 107 -8.97 -15.45 -16.29
C GLN A 107 -8.69 -14.39 -17.34
N GLY A 108 -7.50 -14.43 -17.94
CA GLY A 108 -7.07 -13.48 -18.95
C GLY A 108 -6.64 -12.13 -18.38
N ARG A 109 -5.98 -11.34 -19.22
CA ARG A 109 -5.40 -10.03 -18.85
C ARG A 109 -6.48 -9.01 -18.49
N GLU A 110 -7.54 -8.91 -19.30
CA GLU A 110 -8.54 -7.84 -19.12
C GLU A 110 -9.39 -8.04 -17.87
N ASN A 111 -9.83 -9.27 -17.57
CA ASN A 111 -10.58 -9.53 -16.33
C ASN A 111 -9.71 -9.29 -15.08
N THR A 112 -8.43 -9.68 -15.13
CA THR A 112 -7.48 -9.41 -14.03
C THR A 112 -7.30 -7.92 -13.79
N LYS A 113 -7.25 -7.13 -14.87
CA LYS A 113 -7.19 -5.67 -14.80
C LYS A 113 -8.46 -5.07 -14.18
N VAL A 114 -9.64 -5.54 -14.57
CA VAL A 114 -10.92 -5.11 -13.98
C VAL A 114 -10.95 -5.43 -12.47
N PHE A 115 -10.50 -6.63 -12.08
CA PHE A 115 -10.42 -7.00 -10.67
C PHE A 115 -9.50 -6.09 -9.85
N LEU A 116 -8.31 -5.77 -10.38
CA LEU A 116 -7.36 -4.87 -9.71
C LEU A 116 -7.86 -3.42 -9.64
N MET A 117 -8.66 -2.98 -10.62
CA MET A 117 -9.34 -1.69 -10.56
C MET A 117 -10.39 -1.63 -9.45
N GLN A 118 -11.08 -2.75 -9.17
CA GLN A 118 -12.08 -2.84 -8.11
C GLN A 118 -11.46 -2.97 -6.72
N ASN A 119 -10.27 -3.59 -6.63
CA ASN A 119 -9.58 -3.88 -5.37
C ASN A 119 -8.23 -3.15 -5.29
N PRO A 120 -8.21 -1.84 -4.97
CA PRO A 120 -6.97 -1.05 -4.92
C PRO A 120 -6.01 -1.52 -3.82
N ASP A 121 -6.51 -2.09 -2.73
CA ASP A 121 -5.69 -2.58 -1.62
C ASP A 121 -4.75 -3.72 -2.07
N ILE A 122 -5.27 -4.65 -2.88
CA ILE A 122 -4.49 -5.76 -3.46
C ILE A 122 -3.46 -5.22 -4.45
N LEU A 123 -3.84 -4.23 -5.28
CA LEU A 123 -2.94 -3.60 -6.24
C LEU A 123 -1.71 -2.96 -5.54
N ILE A 124 -1.93 -2.26 -4.43
CA ILE A 124 -0.86 -1.63 -3.65
C ILE A 124 0.06 -2.70 -3.04
N LYS A 125 -0.52 -3.79 -2.53
CA LYS A 125 0.24 -4.91 -1.99
C LYS A 125 1.17 -5.52 -3.05
N ILE A 126 0.62 -5.84 -4.23
CA ILE A 126 1.39 -6.37 -5.36
C ILE A 126 2.50 -5.39 -5.78
N GLU A 127 2.20 -4.09 -5.86
CA GLU A 127 3.22 -3.10 -6.22
C GLU A 127 4.34 -3.01 -5.17
N LYS A 128 4.01 -3.11 -3.89
CA LYS A 128 4.99 -3.12 -2.81
C LYS A 128 5.91 -4.33 -2.94
N ASP A 129 5.35 -5.50 -3.22
CA ASP A 129 6.12 -6.74 -3.42
C ASP A 129 7.04 -6.64 -4.66
N ILE A 130 6.54 -6.09 -5.77
CA ILE A 130 7.32 -5.83 -6.99
C ILE A 130 8.52 -4.92 -6.68
N ARG A 131 8.27 -3.81 -5.97
CA ARG A 131 9.32 -2.84 -5.61
C ARG A 131 10.34 -3.42 -4.65
N ALA A 132 9.88 -4.20 -3.67
CA ALA A 132 10.77 -4.89 -2.73
C ALA A 132 11.70 -5.85 -3.47
N LYS A 133 11.18 -6.62 -4.43
CA LYS A 133 11.98 -7.53 -5.26
C LYS A 133 12.99 -6.81 -6.15
N LEU A 134 12.65 -5.61 -6.61
CA LEU A 134 13.53 -4.75 -7.41
C LEU A 134 14.47 -3.86 -6.57
N ASN A 135 14.49 -4.00 -5.24
CA ASN A 135 15.24 -3.16 -4.30
C ASN A 135 14.98 -1.65 -4.50
N LEU A 136 13.76 -1.29 -4.92
CA LEU A 136 13.34 0.10 -5.10
C LEU A 136 12.70 0.60 -3.81
N LYS A 137 12.85 1.91 -3.52
CA LYS A 137 12.17 2.53 -2.39
C LYS A 137 10.65 2.37 -2.55
N PRO A 138 9.91 2.08 -1.45
CA PRO A 138 8.46 2.09 -1.48
C PRO A 138 7.96 3.47 -1.95
N LEU A 139 6.83 3.51 -2.65
CA LEU A 139 6.17 4.79 -2.97
C LEU A 139 5.91 5.57 -1.68
N PRO A 140 6.02 6.91 -1.72
CA PRO A 140 5.32 7.71 -0.73
C PRO A 140 3.83 7.34 -0.83
N LEU A 141 3.24 6.94 0.30
CA LEU A 141 1.81 6.72 0.44
C LEU A 141 1.07 7.97 -0.06
N SER A 142 -0.03 7.78 -0.77
CA SER A 142 -0.88 8.90 -1.15
C SER A 142 -1.39 9.62 0.11
N ASP A 143 -1.58 10.94 0.06
CA ASP A 143 -2.02 11.72 1.23
C ASP A 143 -3.28 11.11 1.88
N SER A 144 -4.19 10.55 1.07
CA SER A 144 -5.39 9.82 1.51
C SER A 144 -5.12 8.57 2.36
N GLU A 145 -4.05 7.82 2.08
CA GLU A 145 -3.68 6.62 2.84
C GLU A 145 -2.90 6.96 4.10
N SER A 146 -2.07 8.01 4.05
CA SER A 146 -1.41 8.53 5.23
C SER A 146 -2.42 8.99 6.29
N LEU A 147 -3.58 9.50 5.87
CA LEU A 147 -4.70 9.88 6.73
C LEU A 147 -5.44 8.66 7.31
N LYS A 148 -5.58 7.57 6.55
CA LYS A 148 -6.16 6.31 7.04
C LYS A 148 -5.26 5.63 8.08
N LEU A 149 -3.97 5.51 7.80
CA LEU A 149 -2.98 4.95 8.73
C LEU A 149 -2.88 5.77 10.02
N LYS A 150 -2.85 7.12 9.92
CA LYS A 150 -2.90 7.99 11.11
C LYS A 150 -4.19 7.83 11.91
N LYS A 151 -5.34 7.63 11.25
CA LYS A 151 -6.61 7.34 11.93
C LYS A 151 -6.58 5.98 12.64
N GLU A 152 -6.04 4.95 12.01
CA GLU A 152 -5.89 3.62 12.60
C GLU A 152 -4.90 3.61 13.79
N GLU A 153 -3.77 4.29 13.66
CA GLU A 153 -2.81 4.45 14.76
C GLU A 153 -3.41 5.24 15.93
N SER A 154 -4.13 6.33 15.64
CA SER A 154 -4.79 7.14 16.69
C SER A 154 -5.90 6.36 17.41
N SER A 155 -6.68 5.54 16.71
CA SER A 155 -7.72 4.72 17.31
C SER A 155 -7.16 3.55 18.12
N GLN A 156 -6.06 2.94 17.68
CA GLN A 156 -5.34 1.93 18.48
C GLN A 156 -4.71 2.54 19.74
N ALA A 157 -4.12 3.73 19.65
CA ALA A 157 -3.58 4.45 20.80
C ALA A 157 -4.67 4.77 21.84
N VAL A 158 -5.84 5.26 21.40
CA VAL A 158 -6.99 5.54 22.29
C VAL A 158 -7.50 4.28 22.97
N ASN A 159 -7.55 3.16 22.26
CA ASN A 159 -7.98 1.88 22.82
C ASN A 159 -6.99 1.33 23.86
N ASN A 160 -5.68 1.49 23.62
CA ASN A 160 -4.65 1.08 24.58
C ASN A 160 -4.68 1.95 25.84
N ILE A 161 -4.80 3.28 25.70
CA ILE A 161 -4.94 4.21 26.82
C ILE A 161 -6.19 3.89 27.64
N SER A 162 -7.32 3.60 26.99
CA SER A 162 -8.58 3.24 27.67
C SER A 162 -8.45 1.94 28.48
N LYS A 163 -7.75 0.93 27.96
CA LYS A 163 -7.45 -0.31 28.70
C LYS A 163 -6.54 -0.05 29.91
N GLU A 164 -5.56 0.83 29.77
CA GLU A 164 -4.64 1.22 30.85
C GLU A 164 -5.34 1.99 31.97
N ILE A 165 -6.27 2.89 31.61
CA ILE A 165 -7.09 3.63 32.58
C ILE A 165 -8.02 2.68 33.33
N ASN A 166 -8.69 1.78 32.62
CA ASN A 166 -9.61 0.82 33.24
C ASN A 166 -8.91 -0.16 34.20
N THR A 167 -7.70 -0.60 33.86
CA THR A 167 -6.88 -1.44 34.76
C THR A 167 -6.41 -0.67 36.00
N LYS A 168 -6.03 0.61 35.87
CA LYS A 168 -5.74 1.50 37.02
C LYS A 168 -6.97 1.76 37.89
N ILE A 169 -8.16 1.95 37.30
CA ILE A 169 -9.40 2.16 38.06
C ILE A 169 -9.77 0.89 38.84
N ASN A 170 -9.70 -0.28 38.22
CA ASN A 170 -10.05 -1.54 38.85
C ASN A 170 -9.08 -1.92 39.97
N SER A 171 -7.77 -1.71 39.79
CA SER A 171 -6.79 -1.92 40.88
C SER A 171 -7.04 -0.97 42.07
N LYS A 172 -7.38 0.30 41.80
CA LYS A 172 -7.71 1.28 42.85
C LYS A 172 -9.04 1.01 43.55
N ARG A 173 -10.04 0.43 42.85
CA ARG A 173 -11.29 -0.05 43.45
C ARG A 173 -11.03 -1.24 44.36
N ASN A 174 -10.33 -2.27 43.88
CA ASN A 174 -9.99 -3.46 44.68
C ASN A 174 -9.19 -3.10 45.95
N SER A 175 -8.26 -2.15 45.88
CA SER A 175 -7.53 -1.70 47.08
C SER A 175 -8.44 -0.99 48.10
N ARG A 176 -9.44 -0.22 47.63
CA ARG A 176 -10.41 0.46 48.50
C ARG A 176 -11.39 -0.53 49.12
N ASP A 177 -11.85 -1.50 48.36
CA ASP A 177 -12.81 -2.51 48.81
C ASP A 177 -12.18 -3.46 49.83
N ASN A 178 -10.90 -3.83 49.65
CA ASN A 178 -10.16 -4.58 50.67
C ASN A 178 -9.97 -3.79 51.96
N LYS A 179 -9.66 -2.49 51.87
CA LYS A 179 -9.51 -1.62 53.04
C LYS A 179 -10.83 -1.47 53.83
N ARG A 180 -11.95 -1.32 53.12
CA ARG A 180 -13.29 -1.30 53.72
C ARG A 180 -13.68 -2.63 54.37
N LYS A 181 -13.31 -3.76 53.76
CA LYS A 181 -13.53 -5.08 54.36
C LYS A 181 -12.73 -5.28 55.65
N GLU A 182 -11.48 -4.81 55.69
CA GLU A 182 -10.68 -4.83 56.93
C GLU A 182 -11.26 -3.91 58.02
N GLU A 183 -11.70 -2.71 57.66
CA GLU A 183 -12.37 -1.79 58.59
C GLU A 183 -13.68 -2.38 59.13
N ASN A 184 -14.53 -2.93 58.27
CA ASN A 184 -15.77 -3.57 58.69
C ASN A 184 -15.52 -4.79 59.59
N LYS A 185 -14.47 -5.59 59.31
CA LYS A 185 -14.10 -6.73 60.15
C LYS A 185 -13.60 -6.30 61.54
N LYS A 186 -12.91 -5.16 61.63
CA LYS A 186 -12.54 -4.56 62.93
C LYS A 186 -13.78 -4.09 63.68
N ILE A 187 -14.73 -3.45 63.00
CA ILE A 187 -15.97 -2.97 63.62
C ILE A 187 -16.82 -4.14 64.14
N THR A 188 -16.97 -5.22 63.37
CA THR A 188 -17.71 -6.41 63.83
C THR A 188 -17.04 -7.08 65.03
N ASN A 189 -15.71 -7.18 65.04
CA ASN A 189 -14.99 -7.75 66.19
C ASN A 189 -15.15 -6.89 67.46
N VAL A 190 -15.16 -5.55 67.32
CA VAL A 190 -15.42 -4.63 68.44
C VAL A 190 -16.88 -4.74 68.92
N ALA A 191 -17.83 -4.93 68.01
CA ALA A 191 -19.23 -5.17 68.38
C ALA A 191 -19.42 -6.50 69.14
N GLU A 192 -18.75 -7.57 68.71
CA GLU A 192 -18.73 -8.86 69.44
C GLU A 192 -18.08 -8.71 70.83
N GLU A 193 -17.04 -7.90 70.99
CA GLU A 193 -16.42 -7.63 72.30
C GLU A 193 -17.35 -6.84 73.23
N ILE A 194 -18.16 -5.92 72.70
CA ILE A 194 -19.14 -5.12 73.48
C ILE A 194 -20.37 -5.96 73.86
N GLU A 195 -20.89 -6.79 72.95
CA GLU A 195 -22.01 -7.69 73.29
C GLU A 195 -21.62 -8.77 74.31
N LEU A 196 -20.35 -9.19 74.37
CA LEU A 196 -19.85 -10.09 75.43
C LEU A 196 -19.63 -9.40 76.78
N SER A 197 -19.40 -8.09 76.82
CA SER A 197 -19.33 -7.33 78.07
C SER A 197 -20.71 -7.06 78.65
N ASP A 198 -21.70 -6.77 77.79
CA ASP A 198 -23.06 -6.42 78.23
C ASP A 198 -23.87 -7.64 78.72
N PHE A 199 -23.46 -8.87 78.37
CA PHE A 199 -24.03 -10.11 78.93
C PHE A 199 -23.34 -10.63 80.20
N LYS A 200 -22.21 -10.05 80.61
CA LYS A 200 -21.52 -10.44 81.86
C LYS A 200 -22.04 -9.71 83.10
N ASP A 201 -22.86 -8.68 82.92
CA ASP A 201 -23.41 -7.86 84.00
C ASP A 201 -24.87 -8.20 84.37
N LEU A 202 -25.38 -9.38 83.98
CA LEU A 202 -26.77 -9.80 84.27
C LEU A 202 -26.93 -11.10 85.10
N ASP A 203 -25.85 -11.68 85.61
CA ASP A 203 -25.91 -12.69 86.67
C ASP A 203 -25.55 -12.06 88.04
N LEU A 204 -26.53 -11.36 88.64
CA LEU A 204 -26.66 -11.16 90.10
C LEU A 204 -28.04 -10.59 90.46
#